data_AF-A0A3C1HVA8-F1
#
_entry.id   AF-A0A3C1HVA8-F1
#
_cell.length_a   1.000
_cell.length_b   1.000
_cell.length_c   1.000
_cell.angle_alpha   90.00
_cell.angle_beta   90.00
_cell.angle_gamma   90.00
#
_symmetry.space_group_name_H-M   'P 1'
#
loop_
_entity.id
_entity.type
_entity.pdbx_description
1 polymer ?
#
loop_
_entity_poly.entity_id
_entity_poly.type
_entity_poly.pdbx_seq_one_letter_code
_entity_poly.pdbx_strand_id
1 'polypeptide(L)'
;MLLFLHYKKFYRASIDSLVNAILSCTSTPSCNMPAALFCGNFYQNEFKVKLSDTLKVHLWLRRIHLDSVLKAKLSEKGGATQVDITIRPEMLDLICLGVYFLFCLVTPIVLFIKEKNPAPMIVASIIFLLPFLMGYIPYRMESQKLLDEVEGIFEKAASKEGMEKTMAANTFFTDIILLAKNTVNKELKLYTDKCYKVEVIVDNESCYRIIIEWERCMGELLVERPDFAPYRYLSLQVVATDTADFSFVYCWYDSEGDSLEVIEEKIIEGIEAGFNY
;
A
#
# COMPACT_ATOMS: atom_id res chain seq x y z
N MET A 1 1.84 12.56 -25.29
CA MET A 1 3.07 11.87 -24.78
C MET A 1 3.82 12.69 -23.73
N LEU A 2 3.87 14.03 -23.83
CA LEU A 2 4.61 14.90 -22.88
C LEU A 2 4.07 14.93 -21.43
N LEU A 3 2.79 14.63 -21.21
CA LEU A 3 2.15 14.78 -19.88
C LEU A 3 2.31 13.57 -18.96
N PHE A 4 2.77 12.45 -19.51
CA PHE A 4 2.95 11.20 -18.77
C PHE A 4 4.43 11.04 -18.40
N LEU A 5 4.70 10.61 -17.17
CA LEU A 5 5.98 10.00 -16.83
C LEU A 5 5.75 8.50 -16.81
N HIS A 6 6.33 7.80 -17.77
CA HIS A 6 6.30 6.36 -17.83
C HIS A 6 7.71 5.85 -17.60
N TYR A 7 7.86 4.97 -16.62
CA TYR A 7 9.12 4.42 -16.18
C TYR A 7 9.00 2.92 -16.03
N LYS A 8 10.00 2.19 -16.52
CA LYS A 8 9.99 0.74 -16.50
C LYS A 8 11.38 0.23 -16.17
N LYS A 9 11.49 -0.48 -15.05
CA LYS A 9 12.74 -1.07 -14.56
C LYS A 9 12.53 -2.53 -14.18
N PHE A 10 13.60 -3.30 -14.24
CA PHE A 10 13.64 -4.66 -13.73
C PHE A 10 14.43 -4.70 -12.43
N TYR A 11 13.85 -5.31 -11.41
CA TYR A 11 14.50 -5.53 -10.12
C TYR A 11 14.74 -7.03 -9.94
N ARG A 12 15.93 -7.38 -9.45
CA ARG A 12 16.27 -8.75 -9.05
C ARG A 12 15.76 -9.03 -7.63
N ALA A 13 14.45 -8.90 -7.45
CA ALA A 13 13.75 -9.18 -6.20
C ALA A 13 12.44 -9.90 -6.50
N SER A 14 11.93 -10.68 -5.56
CA SER A 14 10.59 -11.26 -5.67
C SER A 14 9.52 -10.17 -5.67
N ILE A 15 8.34 -10.48 -6.23
CA ILE A 15 7.19 -9.57 -6.16
C ILE A 15 6.92 -9.22 -4.69
N ASP A 16 6.82 -10.21 -3.80
CA ASP A 16 6.49 -10.01 -2.38
C ASP A 16 7.43 -9.03 -1.67
N SER A 17 8.73 -9.06 -1.99
CA SER A 17 9.71 -8.11 -1.42
C SER A 17 9.39 -6.67 -1.82
N LEU A 18 9.08 -6.45 -3.09
CA LEU A 18 8.74 -5.13 -3.60
C LEU A 18 7.36 -4.67 -3.10
N VAL A 19 6.42 -5.59 -2.91
CA VAL A 19 5.10 -5.30 -2.31
C VAL A 19 5.23 -4.85 -0.87
N ASN A 20 5.96 -5.60 -0.05
CA ASN A 20 6.19 -5.25 1.35
C ASN A 20 6.95 -3.92 1.49
N ALA A 21 7.88 -3.64 0.58
CA ALA A 21 8.56 -2.35 0.55
C ALA A 21 7.60 -1.18 0.26
N ILE A 22 6.67 -1.35 -0.68
CA ILE A 22 5.64 -0.35 -0.97
C ILE A 22 4.73 -0.14 0.26
N LEU A 23 4.27 -1.22 0.90
CA LEU A 23 3.41 -1.16 2.09
C LEU A 23 4.11 -0.48 3.28
N SER A 24 5.42 -0.69 3.45
CA SER A 24 6.17 -0.04 4.51
C SER A 24 6.32 1.48 4.34
N CYS A 25 6.03 2.02 3.15
CA CYS A 25 6.20 3.44 2.84
C CYS A 25 4.93 4.27 3.03
N THR A 26 3.75 3.63 3.07
CA THR A 26 2.45 4.31 3.30
C THR A 26 2.31 4.86 4.73
N SER A 27 3.31 4.69 5.59
CA SER A 27 3.36 5.16 6.98
C SER A 27 4.29 6.35 7.23
N THR A 28 4.96 6.91 6.19
CA THR A 28 5.92 8.02 6.37
C THR A 28 5.29 9.42 6.14
N PRO A 29 5.65 10.44 6.94
CA PRO A 29 4.92 11.72 7.01
C PRO A 29 5.04 12.64 5.78
N SER A 30 6.00 12.41 4.86
CA SER A 30 6.12 13.17 3.61
C SER A 30 5.28 12.57 2.46
N CYS A 31 4.95 11.29 2.55
CA CYS A 31 4.08 10.56 1.63
C CYS A 31 2.79 10.20 2.37
N ASN A 32 1.94 11.20 2.63
CA ASN A 32 0.52 10.94 2.92
C ASN A 32 -0.09 10.32 1.65
N MET A 33 0.05 9.01 1.53
CA MET A 33 -0.52 8.15 0.49
C MET A 33 -1.87 7.65 1.02
N PRO A 34 -2.95 8.45 0.93
CA PRO A 34 -4.12 8.29 1.79
C PRO A 34 -5.05 7.17 1.28
N ALA A 35 -4.76 6.62 0.11
CA ALA A 35 -5.62 5.67 -0.60
C ALA A 35 -4.81 4.76 -1.53
N ALA A 36 -3.74 4.16 -1.02
CA ALA A 36 -3.06 3.10 -1.74
C ALA A 36 -3.96 1.86 -1.79
N LEU A 37 -4.42 1.49 -2.99
CA LEU A 37 -5.10 0.21 -3.23
C LEU A 37 -4.07 -0.76 -3.79
N PHE A 38 -3.77 -1.79 -2.99
CA PHE A 38 -3.03 -2.95 -3.45
C PHE A 38 -4.04 -4.06 -3.78
N CYS A 39 -3.99 -4.60 -5.01
CA CYS A 39 -4.88 -5.66 -5.47
C CYS A 39 -4.08 -6.70 -6.23
N GLY A 40 -3.55 -7.71 -5.52
CA GLY A 40 -2.65 -8.70 -6.12
C GLY A 40 -1.39 -8.04 -6.69
N ASN A 41 -0.96 -8.34 -7.92
CA ASN A 41 0.28 -7.77 -8.49
C ASN A 41 0.16 -6.29 -8.98
N PHE A 42 -0.80 -5.55 -8.47
CA PHE A 42 -1.13 -4.20 -8.93
C PHE A 42 -1.22 -3.23 -7.76
N TYR A 43 -0.43 -2.17 -7.83
CA TYR A 43 -0.45 -1.06 -6.90
C TYR A 43 -0.94 0.20 -7.61
N GLN A 44 -1.95 0.86 -7.05
CA GLN A 44 -2.40 2.17 -7.47
C GLN A 44 -2.49 3.09 -6.28
N ASN A 45 -2.01 4.31 -6.46
CA ASN A 45 -2.05 5.34 -5.44
C ASN A 45 -2.30 6.72 -6.06
N GLU A 46 -2.95 7.57 -5.28
CA GLU A 46 -3.34 8.92 -5.66
C GLU A 46 -2.67 9.90 -4.70
N PHE A 47 -1.94 10.87 -5.26
CA PHE A 47 -1.20 11.86 -4.49
C PHE A 47 -1.41 13.26 -5.06
N LYS A 48 -1.43 14.26 -4.17
CA LYS A 48 -1.74 15.64 -4.54
C LYS A 48 -0.45 16.43 -4.73
N VAL A 49 -0.21 16.95 -5.93
CA VAL A 49 0.90 17.88 -6.17
C VAL A 49 0.40 19.30 -5.91
N LYS A 50 0.86 19.89 -4.81
CA LYS A 50 0.67 21.33 -4.58
C LYS A 50 1.62 22.08 -5.51
N LEU A 51 1.12 22.54 -6.66
CA LEU A 51 1.81 23.54 -7.45
C LEU A 51 2.14 24.72 -6.53
N SER A 52 3.42 25.10 -6.50
CA SER A 52 3.95 26.07 -5.55
C SER A 52 3.14 27.36 -5.54
N ASP A 53 3.20 28.08 -4.41
CA ASP A 53 2.59 29.41 -4.23
C ASP A 53 3.05 30.43 -5.30
N THR A 54 4.06 30.11 -6.12
CA THR A 54 4.53 30.90 -7.28
C THR A 54 3.49 31.04 -8.39
N LEU A 55 2.58 30.06 -8.57
CA LEU A 55 1.50 30.15 -9.58
C LEU A 55 0.36 31.08 -9.17
N LYS A 56 0.33 31.53 -7.89
CA LYS A 56 -0.63 32.53 -7.40
C LYS A 56 -0.54 33.87 -8.12
N VAL A 57 0.57 34.15 -8.80
CA VAL A 57 0.90 35.53 -9.14
C VAL A 57 0.24 36.01 -10.43
N HIS A 58 -0.08 35.15 -11.41
CA HIS A 58 -0.44 35.66 -12.77
C HIS A 58 -1.66 35.06 -13.46
N LEU A 59 -2.36 34.09 -12.87
CA LEU A 59 -3.68 33.67 -13.34
C LEU A 59 -4.64 33.95 -12.19
N TRP A 60 -5.64 34.81 -12.38
CA TRP A 60 -6.71 35.12 -11.41
C TRP A 60 -7.57 33.91 -11.00
N LEU A 61 -7.10 32.69 -11.26
CA LEU A 61 -7.71 31.43 -10.91
C LEU A 61 -7.16 31.01 -9.54
N ARG A 62 -8.04 30.51 -8.67
CA ARG A 62 -7.70 29.94 -7.35
C ARG A 62 -6.48 28.99 -7.45
N ARG A 63 -5.81 28.74 -6.32
CA ARG A 63 -4.78 27.68 -6.18
C ARG A 63 -5.20 26.45 -7.00
N ILE A 64 -4.48 26.17 -8.08
CA ILE A 64 -4.70 24.99 -8.90
C ILE A 64 -3.99 23.85 -8.19
N HIS A 65 -4.78 22.93 -7.67
CA HIS A 65 -4.28 21.65 -7.21
C HIS A 65 -4.29 20.72 -8.41
N LEU A 66 -3.14 20.15 -8.74
CA LEU A 66 -3.06 19.07 -9.73
C LEU A 66 -2.99 17.76 -8.96
N ASP A 67 -4.05 16.97 -9.06
CA ASP A 67 -4.07 15.63 -8.48
C ASP A 67 -3.37 14.69 -9.48
N SER A 68 -2.50 13.82 -8.96
CA SER A 68 -1.67 12.92 -9.76
C SER A 68 -1.84 11.49 -9.29
N VAL A 69 -1.89 10.56 -10.24
CA VAL A 69 -2.06 9.14 -9.97
C VAL A 69 -0.76 8.43 -10.30
N LEU A 70 -0.16 7.78 -9.30
CA LEU A 70 0.96 6.87 -9.45
C LEU A 70 0.41 5.45 -9.55
N LYS A 71 0.65 4.79 -10.68
CA LYS A 71 0.32 3.38 -10.87
C LYS A 71 1.60 2.58 -11.00
N ALA A 72 1.79 1.57 -10.17
CA ALA A 72 2.88 0.61 -10.32
C ALA A 72 2.30 -0.78 -10.61
N LYS A 73 2.65 -1.33 -11.77
CA LYS A 73 2.30 -2.70 -12.13
C LYS A 73 3.53 -3.58 -11.95
N LEU A 74 3.40 -4.62 -11.13
CA LEU A 74 4.42 -5.62 -10.88
C LEU A 74 4.14 -6.84 -11.78
N SER A 75 5.16 -7.39 -12.41
CA SER A 75 5.03 -8.63 -13.15
C SER A 75 6.33 -9.41 -13.16
N GLU A 76 6.26 -10.71 -12.93
CA GLU A 76 7.41 -11.60 -13.05
C GLU A 76 7.75 -11.87 -14.52
N LYS A 77 9.02 -11.64 -14.88
CA LYS A 77 9.56 -11.98 -16.20
C LYS A 77 11.00 -12.45 -16.06
N GLY A 78 11.26 -13.70 -16.44
CA GLY A 78 12.61 -14.25 -16.54
C GLY A 78 13.38 -14.27 -15.20
N GLY A 79 12.69 -14.56 -14.09
CA GLY A 79 13.31 -14.62 -12.75
C GLY A 79 13.61 -13.25 -12.12
N ALA A 80 13.06 -12.17 -12.68
CA ALA A 80 13.11 -10.82 -12.11
C ALA A 80 11.71 -10.20 -12.09
N THR A 81 11.50 -9.25 -11.20
CA THR A 81 10.24 -8.48 -11.15
C THR A 81 10.38 -7.23 -11.99
N GLN A 82 9.56 -7.13 -13.03
CA GLN A 82 9.39 -5.91 -13.82
C GLN A 82 8.44 -4.99 -13.06
N VAL A 83 8.90 -3.78 -12.77
CA VAL A 83 8.08 -2.69 -12.22
C VAL A 83 7.81 -1.69 -13.33
N ASP A 84 6.54 -1.46 -13.61
CA ASP A 84 6.06 -0.49 -14.60
C ASP A 84 5.31 0.62 -13.85
N ILE A 85 5.94 1.79 -13.76
CA ILE A 85 5.45 2.97 -13.05
C ILE A 85 4.91 3.97 -14.07
N THR A 86 3.68 4.39 -13.89
CA THR A 86 3.07 5.47 -14.66
C THR A 86 2.56 6.55 -13.72
N ILE A 87 3.11 7.76 -13.85
CA ILE A 87 2.61 8.96 -13.19
C ILE A 87 1.86 9.79 -14.22
N ARG A 88 0.61 10.12 -13.89
CA ARG A 88 -0.26 10.92 -14.76
C ARG A 88 -1.07 11.93 -13.96
N PRO A 89 -1.40 13.09 -14.54
CA PRO A 89 -2.39 13.98 -13.93
C PRO A 89 -3.76 13.29 -13.97
N GLU A 90 -4.68 13.73 -13.11
CA GLU A 90 -6.07 13.29 -13.16
C GLU A 90 -6.71 13.58 -14.53
N MET A 91 -7.73 12.79 -14.87
CA MET A 91 -8.40 12.89 -16.17
C MET A 91 -8.97 14.28 -16.43
N LEU A 92 -9.49 14.95 -15.40
CA LEU A 92 -10.04 16.31 -15.54
C LEU A 92 -8.93 17.32 -15.85
N ASP A 93 -7.80 17.24 -15.16
CA ASP A 93 -6.63 18.09 -15.38
C ASP A 93 -6.01 17.84 -16.76
N LEU A 94 -5.98 16.59 -17.22
CA LEU A 94 -5.52 16.22 -18.56
C LEU A 94 -6.40 16.85 -19.65
N ILE A 95 -7.73 16.84 -19.47
CA ILE A 95 -8.67 17.47 -20.38
C ILE A 95 -8.48 18.99 -20.37
N CYS A 96 -8.37 19.62 -19.20
CA CYS A 96 -8.15 21.05 -19.07
C CYS A 96 -6.83 21.48 -19.73
N LEU A 97 -5.72 20.76 -19.48
CA LEU A 97 -4.44 21.03 -20.14
C LEU A 97 -4.50 20.79 -21.65
N GLY A 98 -5.21 19.74 -22.09
CA GLY A 98 -5.39 19.43 -23.51
C GLY A 98 -6.17 20.51 -24.24
N VAL A 99 -7.29 20.98 -23.67
CA VAL A 99 -8.10 22.07 -24.20
C VAL A 99 -7.32 23.38 -24.20
N TYR A 100 -6.60 23.68 -23.11
CA TYR A 100 -5.75 24.86 -23.04
C TYR A 100 -4.65 24.82 -24.10
N PHE A 101 -3.94 23.70 -24.23
CA PHE A 101 -2.92 23.52 -25.27
C PHE A 101 -3.47 23.68 -26.68
N LEU A 102 -4.66 23.13 -26.95
CA LEU A 102 -5.33 23.28 -28.24
C LEU A 102 -5.70 24.75 -28.49
N PHE A 103 -6.17 25.45 -27.47
CA PHE A 103 -6.44 26.89 -27.54
C PHE A 103 -5.17 27.70 -27.82
N CYS A 104 -4.06 27.37 -27.16
CA CYS A 104 -2.75 27.97 -27.37
C CYS A 104 -2.19 27.73 -28.79
N LEU A 105 -2.54 26.61 -29.44
CA LEU A 105 -2.11 26.30 -30.81
C LEU A 105 -3.04 26.89 -31.88
N VAL A 106 -4.36 26.76 -31.68
CA VAL A 106 -5.36 27.16 -32.67
C VAL A 106 -5.48 28.67 -32.75
N THR A 107 -5.41 29.38 -31.62
CA THR A 107 -5.58 30.85 -31.58
C THR A 107 -4.52 31.57 -32.42
N PRO A 108 -3.21 31.27 -32.30
CA PRO A 108 -2.19 31.85 -33.17
C PRO A 108 -2.38 31.51 -34.66
N ILE A 109 -2.81 30.29 -34.99
CA ILE A 109 -3.07 29.89 -36.38
C ILE A 109 -4.23 30.69 -36.99
N VAL A 110 -5.32 30.86 -36.24
CA VAL A 110 -6.46 31.67 -36.69
C VAL A 110 -6.06 33.14 -36.86
N LEU A 111 -5.26 33.68 -35.95
CA LEU A 111 -4.71 35.04 -36.06
C LEU A 111 -3.79 35.18 -37.28
N PHE A 112 -2.95 34.17 -37.55
CA PHE A 112 -2.06 34.13 -38.72
C PHE A 112 -2.83 34.16 -40.04
N ILE A 113 -3.97 33.45 -40.13
CA ILE A 113 -4.80 33.43 -41.34
C ILE A 113 -5.50 34.78 -41.55
N LYS A 114 -5.87 35.48 -40.46
CA LYS A 114 -6.64 36.73 -40.52
C LYS A 114 -5.79 37.99 -40.65
N GLU A 115 -4.58 38.00 -40.11
CA GLU A 115 -3.75 39.21 -40.02
C GLU A 115 -2.58 39.21 -40.99
N LYS A 116 -2.33 40.37 -41.63
CA LYS A 116 -1.13 40.60 -42.45
C LYS A 116 0.12 40.87 -41.61
N ASN A 117 -0.03 41.22 -40.33
CA ASN A 117 1.08 41.49 -39.41
C ASN A 117 1.32 40.26 -38.51
N PRO A 118 2.54 39.70 -38.46
CA PRO A 118 2.84 38.54 -37.60
C PRO A 118 3.00 38.88 -36.10
N ALA A 119 3.10 40.16 -35.72
CA ALA A 119 3.37 40.54 -34.33
C ALA A 119 2.33 40.02 -33.31
N PRO A 120 1.01 40.07 -33.58
CA PRO A 120 0.01 39.51 -32.66
C PRO A 120 0.11 37.99 -32.50
N MET A 121 0.58 37.28 -33.52
CA MET A 121 0.80 35.83 -33.45
C MET A 121 1.92 35.49 -32.44
N ILE A 122 3.03 36.23 -32.50
CA ILE A 122 4.18 36.04 -31.60
C ILE A 122 3.79 36.37 -30.16
N VAL A 123 3.11 37.50 -29.96
CA VAL A 123 2.66 37.96 -28.63
C VAL A 123 1.65 36.98 -28.04
N ALA A 124 0.65 36.53 -28.80
CA ALA A 124 -0.31 35.52 -28.35
C ALA A 124 0.40 34.21 -27.97
N SER A 125 1.32 33.73 -28.81
CA SER A 125 2.06 32.49 -28.54
C SER A 125 2.83 32.58 -27.22
N ILE A 126 3.53 33.70 -26.96
CA ILE A 126 4.26 33.92 -25.71
C ILE A 126 3.32 34.00 -24.50
N ILE A 127 2.23 34.78 -24.60
CA ILE A 127 1.24 34.93 -23.52
C ILE A 127 0.60 33.59 -23.17
N PHE A 128 0.39 32.71 -24.14
CA PHE A 128 -0.26 31.42 -23.94
C PHE A 128 0.71 30.30 -23.50
N LEU A 129 1.95 30.30 -24.01
CA LEU A 129 2.99 29.33 -23.63
C LEU A 129 3.57 29.59 -22.24
N LEU A 130 3.72 30.84 -21.82
CA LEU A 130 4.38 31.16 -20.55
C LEU A 130 3.64 30.58 -19.33
N PRO A 131 2.31 30.72 -19.17
CA PRO A 131 1.58 30.11 -18.06
C PRO A 131 1.60 28.59 -18.11
N PHE A 132 1.57 28.01 -19.32
CA PHE A 132 1.70 26.57 -19.51
C PHE A 132 3.04 26.06 -18.99
N LEU A 133 4.15 26.69 -19.40
CA LEU A 133 5.49 26.32 -18.96
C LEU A 133 5.66 26.52 -17.44
N MET A 134 5.10 27.59 -16.89
CA MET A 134 5.14 27.88 -15.45
C MET A 134 4.37 26.86 -14.60
N GLY A 135 3.31 26.23 -15.13
CA GLY A 135 2.62 25.12 -14.44
C GLY A 135 3.23 23.75 -14.70
N TYR A 136 3.65 23.51 -15.95
CA TYR A 136 4.16 22.22 -16.40
C TYR A 136 5.56 21.90 -15.83
N ILE A 137 6.46 22.88 -15.76
CA ILE A 137 7.83 22.65 -15.26
C ILE A 137 7.82 22.20 -13.78
N PRO A 138 7.14 22.90 -12.85
CA PRO A 138 7.04 22.43 -11.46
C PRO A 138 6.36 21.07 -11.33
N TYR A 139 5.29 20.83 -12.08
CA TYR A 139 4.65 19.51 -12.12
C TYR A 139 5.63 18.40 -12.51
N ARG A 140 6.44 18.61 -13.56
CA ARG A 140 7.45 17.63 -14.00
C ARG A 140 8.56 17.44 -12.97
N MET A 141 9.01 18.52 -12.32
CA MET A 141 10.02 18.43 -11.26
C MET A 141 9.53 17.63 -10.06
N GLU A 142 8.31 17.90 -9.56
CA GLU A 142 7.73 17.15 -8.44
C GLU A 142 7.43 15.69 -8.82
N SER A 143 6.94 15.43 -10.04
CA SER A 143 6.73 14.07 -10.53
C SER A 143 8.04 13.28 -10.60
N GLN A 144 9.14 13.94 -10.98
CA GLN A 144 10.47 13.32 -11.02
C GLN A 144 10.99 13.02 -9.62
N LYS A 145 10.86 13.94 -8.66
CA LYS A 145 11.25 13.69 -7.26
C LYS A 145 10.52 12.49 -6.68
N LEU A 146 9.21 12.38 -6.90
CA LEU A 146 8.45 11.23 -6.44
C LEU A 146 8.93 9.93 -7.10
N LEU A 147 9.24 9.97 -8.40
CA LEU A 147 9.80 8.81 -9.09
C LEU A 147 11.14 8.40 -8.45
N ASP A 148 12.04 9.34 -8.18
CA ASP A 148 13.34 9.09 -7.58
C ASP A 148 13.20 8.50 -6.15
N GLU A 149 12.24 8.99 -5.36
CA GLU A 149 11.93 8.45 -4.02
C GLU A 149 11.41 7.00 -4.10
N VAL A 150 10.43 6.74 -4.96
CA VAL A 150 9.86 5.41 -5.18
C VAL A 150 10.92 4.44 -5.72
N GLU A 151 11.79 4.91 -6.61
CA GLU A 151 12.91 4.14 -7.12
C GLU A 151 13.90 3.78 -6.01
N GLY A 152 14.26 4.74 -5.14
CA GLY A 152 15.14 4.49 -4.00
C GLY A 152 14.58 3.44 -3.03
N ILE A 153 13.25 3.42 -2.84
CA ILE A 153 12.56 2.38 -2.06
C ILE A 153 12.72 1.01 -2.71
N PHE A 154 12.43 0.91 -4.02
CA PHE A 154 12.58 -0.36 -4.73
C PHE A 154 14.04 -0.84 -4.79
N GLU A 155 14.99 0.07 -4.93
CA GLU A 155 16.42 -0.26 -4.88
C GLU A 155 16.84 -0.77 -3.51
N LYS A 156 16.34 -0.16 -2.43
CA LYS A 156 16.58 -0.63 -1.07
C LYS A 156 15.95 -2.02 -0.85
N ALA A 157 14.73 -2.25 -1.33
CA ALA A 157 14.05 -3.54 -1.24
C ALA A 157 14.77 -4.63 -2.05
N ALA A 158 15.30 -4.29 -3.22
CA ALA A 158 16.06 -5.18 -4.08
C ALA A 158 17.53 -5.31 -3.67
N SER A 159 18.00 -4.53 -2.69
CA SER A 159 19.34 -4.66 -2.13
C SER A 159 19.46 -5.98 -1.36
N LYS A 160 20.71 -6.44 -1.15
CA LYS A 160 20.99 -7.65 -0.38
C LYS A 160 20.36 -7.59 1.03
N GLU A 161 20.52 -6.45 1.71
CA GLU A 161 19.94 -6.21 3.04
C GLU A 161 18.40 -6.24 3.03
N GLY A 162 17.77 -5.64 2.02
CA GLY A 162 16.31 -5.65 1.85
C GLY A 162 15.76 -7.06 1.60
N MET A 163 16.45 -7.85 0.78
CA MET A 163 16.10 -9.24 0.51
C MET A 163 16.30 -10.12 1.75
N GLU A 164 17.40 -9.95 2.48
CA GLU A 164 17.65 -10.67 3.75
C GLU A 164 16.58 -10.36 4.80
N LYS A 165 16.18 -9.09 4.93
CA LYS A 165 15.10 -8.67 5.83
C LYS A 165 13.75 -9.30 5.44
N THR A 166 13.45 -9.36 4.15
CA THR A 166 12.22 -9.99 3.64
C THR A 166 12.23 -11.50 3.87
N MET A 167 13.36 -12.16 3.61
CA MET A 167 13.52 -13.58 3.90
C MET A 167 13.35 -13.86 5.40
N ALA A 168 13.99 -13.07 6.27
CA ALA A 168 13.86 -13.22 7.72
C ALA A 168 12.41 -13.03 8.19
N ALA A 169 11.69 -12.04 7.66
CA ALA A 169 10.28 -11.82 7.97
C ALA A 169 9.40 -13.00 7.49
N ASN A 170 9.69 -13.56 6.32
CA ASN A 170 8.99 -14.74 5.81
C ASN A 170 9.25 -15.98 6.67
N THR A 171 10.51 -16.23 7.06
CA THR A 171 10.86 -17.33 7.94
C THR A 171 10.16 -17.20 9.28
N PHE A 172 10.20 -16.02 9.90
CA PHE A 172 9.55 -15.76 11.18
C PHE A 172 8.04 -15.99 11.14
N PHE A 173 7.37 -15.58 10.06
CA PHE A 173 5.93 -15.86 9.88
C PHE A 173 5.64 -17.36 9.80
N THR A 174 6.43 -18.11 9.02
CA THR A 174 6.30 -19.57 8.93
C THR A 174 6.55 -20.25 10.28
N ASP A 175 7.52 -19.74 11.05
CA ASP A 175 7.81 -20.23 12.40
C ASP A 175 6.61 -20.02 13.33
N ILE A 176 5.90 -18.88 13.25
CA ILE A 176 4.67 -18.63 14.02
C ILE A 176 3.56 -19.62 13.66
N ILE A 177 3.34 -19.90 12.37
CA ILE A 177 2.34 -20.91 11.96
C ILE A 177 2.68 -22.27 12.58
N LEU A 178 3.94 -22.69 12.50
CA LEU A 178 4.38 -23.98 13.04
C LEU A 178 4.26 -24.01 14.57
N LEU A 179 4.67 -22.94 15.23
CA LEU A 179 4.56 -22.76 16.67
C LEU A 179 3.10 -22.89 17.11
N ALA A 180 2.20 -22.09 16.54
CA ALA A 180 0.78 -22.08 16.91
C ALA A 180 0.14 -23.47 16.75
N LYS A 181 0.43 -24.18 15.64
CA LYS A 181 -0.02 -25.56 15.43
C LYS A 181 0.49 -26.49 16.52
N ASN A 182 1.78 -26.43 16.85
CA ASN A 182 2.37 -27.32 17.83
C ASN A 182 1.87 -27.03 19.24
N THR A 183 1.80 -25.76 19.63
CA THR A 183 1.33 -25.31 20.94
C THR A 183 -0.13 -25.70 21.14
N VAL A 184 -1.03 -25.38 20.21
CA VAL A 184 -2.44 -25.80 20.31
C VAL A 184 -2.57 -27.31 20.46
N ASN A 185 -1.90 -28.09 19.59
CA ASN A 185 -1.99 -29.54 19.63
C ASN A 185 -1.41 -30.15 20.92
N LYS A 186 -0.39 -29.52 21.49
CA LYS A 186 0.23 -29.94 22.75
C LYS A 186 -0.68 -29.63 23.93
N GLU A 187 -1.17 -28.39 24.02
CA GLU A 187 -1.99 -27.93 25.15
C GLU A 187 -3.34 -28.64 25.21
N LEU A 188 -4.02 -28.81 24.07
CA LEU A 188 -5.30 -29.53 24.04
C LEU A 188 -5.17 -30.99 24.51
N LYS A 189 -4.03 -31.64 24.27
CA LYS A 189 -3.76 -33.01 24.75
C LYS A 189 -3.59 -33.11 26.27
N LEU A 190 -3.39 -31.99 26.98
CA LEU A 190 -3.34 -31.98 28.45
C LEU A 190 -4.74 -32.07 29.08
N TYR A 191 -5.78 -31.77 28.30
CA TYR A 191 -7.16 -31.68 28.77
C TYR A 191 -8.08 -32.73 28.12
N THR A 192 -7.59 -33.96 27.95
CA THR A 192 -8.36 -35.07 27.32
C THR A 192 -9.67 -35.40 28.04
N ASP A 193 -9.74 -35.05 29.33
CA ASP A 193 -10.88 -35.36 30.19
C ASP A 193 -11.96 -34.25 30.16
N LYS A 194 -11.69 -33.12 29.49
CA LYS A 194 -12.62 -32.00 29.33
C LYS A 194 -13.34 -32.06 27.98
N CYS A 195 -14.58 -31.56 27.93
CA CYS A 195 -15.33 -31.47 26.69
C CYS A 195 -14.88 -30.24 25.89
N TYR A 196 -14.38 -30.47 24.68
CA TYR A 196 -14.10 -29.42 23.71
C TYR A 196 -14.21 -29.98 22.29
N LYS A 197 -14.46 -29.10 21.31
CA LYS A 197 -14.43 -29.40 19.88
C LYS A 197 -13.44 -28.47 19.20
N VAL A 198 -12.68 -28.99 18.24
CA VAL A 198 -11.76 -28.19 17.43
C VAL A 198 -12.17 -28.31 15.98
N GLU A 199 -12.21 -27.18 15.29
CA GLU A 199 -12.47 -27.11 13.87
C GLU A 199 -11.35 -26.32 13.20
N VAL A 200 -10.63 -26.98 12.28
CA VAL A 200 -9.61 -26.33 11.45
C VAL A 200 -10.29 -25.77 10.22
N ILE A 201 -10.34 -24.44 10.13
CA ILE A 201 -11.01 -23.72 9.04
C ILE A 201 -10.05 -23.55 7.85
N VAL A 202 -8.80 -23.16 8.15
CA VAL A 202 -7.74 -22.99 7.15
C VAL A 202 -6.43 -23.53 7.70
N ASP A 203 -5.73 -24.33 6.92
CA ASP A 203 -4.37 -24.77 7.21
C ASP A 203 -3.55 -24.81 5.91
N ASN A 204 -2.72 -23.80 5.71
CA ASN A 204 -1.74 -23.73 4.63
C ASN A 204 -0.54 -22.85 5.03
N GLU A 205 0.35 -22.57 4.08
CA GLU A 205 1.58 -21.79 4.30
C GLU A 205 1.32 -20.28 4.50
N SER A 206 0.15 -19.77 4.11
CA SER A 206 -0.18 -18.34 4.20
C SER A 206 -1.18 -18.00 5.30
N CYS A 207 -1.88 -19.00 5.85
CA CYS A 207 -2.88 -18.83 6.89
C CYS A 207 -3.07 -20.12 7.71
N TYR A 208 -3.22 -19.96 9.01
CA TYR A 208 -3.70 -20.99 9.92
C TYR A 208 -4.84 -20.42 10.76
N ARG A 209 -6.02 -21.01 10.64
CA ARG A 209 -7.22 -20.56 11.35
C ARG A 209 -7.94 -21.75 11.95
N ILE A 210 -8.15 -21.68 13.26
CA ILE A 210 -8.89 -22.69 14.00
C ILE A 210 -9.94 -22.06 14.90
N ILE A 211 -10.96 -22.84 15.17
CA ILE A 211 -11.99 -22.57 16.15
C ILE A 211 -11.92 -23.67 17.21
N ILE A 212 -11.97 -23.27 18.47
CA ILE A 212 -12.02 -24.16 19.62
C ILE A 212 -13.30 -23.85 20.39
N GLU A 213 -14.21 -24.81 20.48
CA GLU A 213 -15.46 -24.69 21.24
C GLU A 213 -15.29 -25.42 22.57
N TRP A 214 -15.48 -24.72 23.68
CA TRP A 214 -15.60 -25.28 25.02
C TRP A 214 -17.08 -25.25 25.47
N GLU A 215 -17.35 -25.76 26.67
CA GLU A 215 -18.74 -25.86 27.18
C GLU A 215 -19.43 -24.50 27.31
N ARG A 216 -18.70 -23.46 27.75
CA ARG A 216 -19.24 -22.12 28.07
C ARG A 216 -18.62 -20.98 27.29
N CYS A 217 -17.65 -21.28 26.42
CA CYS A 217 -16.96 -20.28 25.63
C CYS A 217 -16.46 -20.87 24.30
N MET A 218 -16.02 -19.99 23.41
CA MET A 218 -15.48 -20.34 22.10
C MET A 218 -14.28 -19.46 21.81
N GLY A 219 -13.23 -20.06 21.24
CA GLY A 219 -11.99 -19.39 20.87
C GLY A 219 -11.74 -19.44 19.37
N GLU A 220 -11.17 -18.36 18.85
CA GLU A 220 -10.58 -18.28 17.53
C GLU A 220 -9.10 -17.99 17.66
N LEU A 221 -8.27 -18.83 17.02
CA LEU A 221 -6.86 -18.54 16.79
C LEU A 221 -6.66 -18.38 15.28
N LEU A 222 -6.14 -17.22 14.91
CA LEU A 222 -5.88 -16.82 13.54
C LEU A 222 -4.42 -16.40 13.39
N VAL A 223 -3.72 -17.04 12.46
CA VAL A 223 -2.40 -16.64 11.99
C VAL A 223 -2.51 -16.29 10.51
N GLU A 224 -2.23 -15.04 10.15
CA GLU A 224 -2.28 -14.55 8.78
C GLU A 224 -1.39 -13.30 8.60
N ARG A 225 -1.33 -12.75 7.40
CA ARG A 225 -0.69 -11.45 7.13
C ARG A 225 -1.76 -10.40 6.88
N PRO A 226 -2.24 -9.71 7.92
CA PRO A 226 -3.30 -8.74 7.76
C PRO A 226 -2.79 -7.48 7.06
N ASP A 227 -3.54 -6.99 6.07
CA ASP A 227 -3.29 -5.68 5.45
C ASP A 227 -3.80 -4.54 6.34
N PHE A 228 -4.90 -4.78 7.08
CA PHE A 228 -5.57 -3.79 7.94
C PHE A 228 -6.17 -4.46 9.19
N ALA A 229 -5.33 -4.89 10.13
CA ALA A 229 -5.77 -5.44 11.41
C ALA A 229 -4.91 -4.91 12.58
N PRO A 230 -5.42 -4.98 13.83
CA PRO A 230 -4.69 -4.51 15.01
C PRO A 230 -3.61 -5.48 15.52
N TYR A 231 -3.41 -6.63 14.86
CA TYR A 231 -2.35 -7.61 15.12
C TYR A 231 -1.35 -7.63 13.97
N ARG A 232 -0.13 -8.11 14.24
CA ARG A 232 0.93 -8.25 13.23
C ARG A 232 0.75 -9.52 12.42
N TYR A 233 0.65 -10.67 13.09
CA TYR A 233 0.48 -11.98 12.46
C TYR A 233 -0.51 -12.89 13.18
N LEU A 234 -0.72 -12.73 14.49
CA LEU A 234 -1.52 -13.65 15.30
C LEU A 234 -2.60 -12.90 16.09
N SER A 235 -3.82 -13.41 16.00
CA SER A 235 -4.92 -13.07 16.90
C SER A 235 -5.40 -14.31 17.64
N LEU A 236 -5.58 -14.16 18.96
CA LEU A 236 -6.25 -15.15 19.79
C LEU A 236 -7.36 -14.48 20.60
N GLN A 237 -8.59 -14.89 20.36
CA GLN A 237 -9.76 -14.35 21.04
C GLN A 237 -10.57 -15.51 21.59
N VAL A 238 -11.00 -15.40 22.85
CA VAL A 238 -11.91 -16.34 23.51
C VAL A 238 -13.09 -15.56 24.05
N VAL A 239 -14.29 -15.97 23.68
CA VAL A 239 -15.55 -15.26 23.98
C VAL A 239 -16.51 -16.19 24.70
N ALA A 240 -17.21 -15.64 25.69
CA ALA A 240 -18.24 -16.37 26.42
C ALA A 240 -19.45 -16.66 25.52
N THR A 241 -20.03 -17.86 25.63
CA THR A 241 -21.20 -18.28 24.85
C THR A 241 -22.45 -18.47 25.71
N ASP A 242 -22.32 -18.41 27.04
CA ASP A 242 -23.39 -18.61 28.01
C ASP A 242 -23.96 -17.29 28.58
N THR A 243 -23.41 -16.14 28.16
CA THR A 243 -23.91 -14.82 28.51
C THR A 243 -24.75 -14.22 27.38
N ALA A 244 -25.82 -13.49 27.74
CA ALA A 244 -26.62 -12.76 26.75
C ALA A 244 -25.85 -11.59 26.11
N ASP A 245 -24.87 -11.05 26.84
CA ASP A 245 -23.98 -10.00 26.38
C ASP A 245 -22.64 -10.57 25.92
N PHE A 246 -22.08 -9.97 24.87
CA PHE A 246 -20.76 -10.32 24.36
C PHE A 246 -19.68 -9.98 25.40
N SER A 247 -18.91 -10.98 25.83
CA SER A 247 -17.79 -10.80 26.78
C SER A 247 -16.57 -11.59 26.34
N PHE A 248 -15.41 -10.94 26.34
CA PHE A 248 -14.14 -11.63 26.17
C PHE A 248 -13.75 -12.35 27.46
N VAL A 249 -13.45 -13.63 27.34
CA VAL A 249 -12.75 -14.43 28.37
C VAL A 249 -11.26 -14.18 28.26
N TYR A 250 -10.75 -14.09 27.03
CA TYR A 250 -9.36 -13.78 26.72
C TYR A 250 -9.28 -13.06 25.38
N CYS A 251 -8.34 -12.11 25.24
CA CYS A 251 -8.09 -11.44 23.97
C CYS A 251 -6.63 -11.01 23.92
N TRP A 252 -5.91 -11.46 22.91
CA TRP A 252 -4.53 -11.07 22.66
C TRP A 252 -4.21 -10.96 21.17
N TYR A 253 -3.33 -10.01 20.87
CA TYR A 253 -2.84 -9.67 19.53
C TYR A 253 -1.33 -9.53 19.61
N ASP A 254 -0.61 -10.13 18.67
CA ASP A 254 0.84 -9.97 18.60
C ASP A 254 1.23 -8.58 18.06
N SER A 255 2.47 -8.19 18.36
CA SER A 255 3.07 -6.91 18.00
C SER A 255 4.47 -7.10 17.42
N GLU A 256 5.07 -6.04 16.86
CA GLU A 256 6.43 -6.10 16.29
C GLU A 256 7.51 -6.51 17.30
N GLY A 257 7.28 -6.27 18.59
CA GLY A 257 8.24 -6.58 19.66
C GLY A 257 8.14 -8.00 20.22
N ASP A 258 7.10 -8.76 19.88
CA ASP A 258 6.87 -10.06 20.49
C ASP A 258 7.76 -11.15 19.88
N SER A 259 8.41 -11.92 20.75
CA SER A 259 9.21 -13.07 20.37
C SER A 259 8.34 -14.33 20.23
N LEU A 260 8.90 -15.39 19.63
CA LEU A 260 8.20 -16.67 19.52
C LEU A 260 7.82 -17.23 20.89
N GLU A 261 8.66 -17.03 21.91
CA GLU A 261 8.38 -17.49 23.28
C GLU A 261 7.18 -16.75 23.89
N VAL A 262 7.07 -15.44 23.67
CA VAL A 262 5.92 -14.65 24.13
C VAL A 262 4.65 -15.10 23.42
N ILE A 263 4.72 -15.33 22.11
CA ILE A 263 3.59 -15.83 21.32
C ILE A 263 3.14 -17.20 21.86
N GLU A 264 4.08 -18.12 22.13
CA GLU A 264 3.77 -19.43 22.70
C GLU A 264 3.04 -19.31 24.05
N GLU A 265 3.59 -18.49 24.97
CA GLU A 265 3.01 -18.24 26.28
C GLU A 265 1.58 -17.73 26.18
N LYS A 266 1.31 -16.78 25.27
CA LYS A 266 -0.02 -16.20 25.08
C LYS A 266 -1.02 -17.15 24.47
N ILE A 267 -0.58 -18.07 23.60
CA ILE A 267 -1.43 -19.14 23.10
C ILE A 267 -1.83 -20.09 24.24
N ILE A 268 -0.88 -20.46 25.09
CA ILE A 268 -1.14 -21.32 26.26
C ILE A 268 -2.15 -20.64 27.18
N GLU A 269 -1.90 -19.39 27.58
CA GLU A 269 -2.80 -18.61 28.44
C GLU A 269 -4.24 -18.56 27.90
N GLY A 270 -4.41 -18.32 26.61
CA GLY A 270 -5.75 -18.24 26.00
C GLY A 270 -6.47 -19.59 25.98
N ILE A 271 -5.76 -20.69 25.72
CA ILE A 271 -6.34 -22.04 25.79
C ILE A 271 -6.72 -22.41 27.22
N GLU A 272 -5.84 -22.12 28.19
CA GLU A 272 -6.12 -22.33 29.61
C GLU A 272 -7.31 -21.51 30.08
N ALA A 273 -7.44 -20.26 29.63
CA ALA A 273 -8.58 -19.42 29.94
C ALA A 273 -9.90 -20.04 29.44
N GLY A 274 -9.91 -20.59 28.21
CA GLY A 274 -11.08 -21.29 27.67
C GLY A 274 -11.46 -22.53 28.48
N PHE A 275 -10.48 -23.31 28.96
CA PHE A 275 -10.75 -24.48 29.80
C PHE A 275 -11.17 -24.17 31.24
N ASN A 276 -10.87 -22.97 31.75
CA ASN A 276 -11.10 -22.58 33.13
C ASN A 276 -12.33 -21.67 33.31
N TYR A 277 -13.01 -21.31 32.23
CA TYR A 277 -14.24 -20.51 32.23
C TYR A 277 -15.50 -21.37 32.38
#